data_AF-A0A920QQ83-F1
#
_entry.id   AF-A0A920QQ83-F1
#
_cell.length_a   1.000
_cell.length_b   1.000
_cell.length_c   1.000
_cell.angle_alpha   90.00
_cell.angle_beta   90.00
_cell.angle_gamma   90.00
#
_symmetry.space_group_name_H-M   'P 1'
#
loop_
_entity.id
_entity.type
_entity.pdbx_description
1 polymer ?
#
loop_
_entity_poly.entity_id
_entity_poly.type
_entity_poly.pdbx_seq_one_letter_code
_entity_poly.pdbx_strand_id
1 'polypeptide(L)' 'MALKEGQNAGGDSRGRQSAALLVVRKKGGYAGGNDRFIDLRVDDHKTPIVELLRLLSIHKKMFRRAHENPPKAG' A
#
# COMPACT_ATOMS: atom_id res chain seq x y z
N MET A 1 -4.53 -15.06 7.75
CA MET A 1 -3.13 -14.59 7.85
C MET A 1 -2.40 -14.84 6.53
N ALA A 2 -2.72 -14.07 5.49
CA ALA A 2 -2.15 -14.25 4.15
C ALA A 2 -0.86 -13.44 3.90
N LEU A 3 -0.35 -12.73 4.91
CA LEU A 3 0.76 -11.78 4.77
C LEU A 3 2.15 -12.40 4.95
N LYS A 4 2.25 -13.70 5.29
CA LYS A 4 3.53 -14.33 5.66
C LYS A 4 4.13 -15.25 4.61
N GLU A 5 3.33 -15.72 3.65
CA GLU A 5 3.77 -16.67 2.61
C GLU A 5 4.52 -15.98 1.45
N GLY A 6 4.30 -14.69 1.19
CA GLY A 6 4.96 -13.95 0.13
C GLY A 6 6.44 -13.63 0.38
N GLN A 7 6.96 -13.91 1.58
CA GLN A 7 8.32 -13.53 1.99
C GLN A 7 9.38 -14.59 1.65
N ASN A 8 8.98 -15.83 1.32
CA ASN A 8 9.90 -16.91 0.98
C ASN A 8 10.14 -17.09 -0.53
N ALA A 9 9.33 -16.47 -1.38
CA ALA A 9 9.42 -16.63 -2.84
C ALA A 9 10.10 -15.43 -3.50
N GLY A 10 11.43 -15.41 -3.47
CA GLY A 10 12.23 -14.68 -4.46
C GLY A 10 12.60 -13.24 -4.13
N GLY A 11 13.87 -13.03 -3.81
CA GLY A 11 14.42 -11.69 -3.72
C GLY A 11 15.86 -11.67 -3.23
N ASP A 12 16.75 -12.34 -3.96
CA ASP A 12 18.21 -12.12 -3.89
C ASP A 12 18.50 -10.64 -3.65
N SER A 13 19.23 -10.30 -2.58
CA SER A 13 19.77 -8.99 -2.12
C SER A 13 19.12 -7.69 -2.64
N ARG A 14 18.97 -7.51 -3.96
CA ARG A 14 18.11 -6.56 -4.69
C ARG A 14 16.61 -6.63 -4.33
N GLY A 15 16.09 -7.79 -3.92
CA GLY A 15 14.70 -7.95 -3.46
C GLY A 15 14.40 -7.34 -2.09
N ARG A 16 15.44 -6.90 -1.35
CA ARG A 16 15.32 -6.15 -0.09
C ARG A 16 15.45 -4.64 -0.26
N GLN A 17 15.52 -4.11 -1.47
CA GLN A 17 15.68 -2.67 -1.68
C GLN A 17 14.36 -1.96 -2.02
N SER A 18 13.33 -2.68 -2.46
CA SER A 18 12.05 -2.08 -2.82
C SER A 18 10.84 -2.81 -2.20
N ALA A 19 9.73 -2.11 -2.08
CA ALA A 19 8.44 -2.64 -1.66
C ALA A 19 7.31 -1.76 -2.19
N ALA A 20 6.16 -2.35 -2.54
CA ALA A 20 5.00 -1.60 -3.02
C ALA A 20 3.69 -2.12 -2.42
N LEU A 21 2.72 -1.24 -2.26
CA LEU A 21 1.35 -1.55 -1.85
C LEU A 21 0.37 -0.86 -2.80
N LEU A 22 -0.41 -1.67 -3.52
CA LEU A 22 -1.50 -1.22 -4.37
C LEU A 22 -2.82 -1.78 -3.82
N VAL A 23 -3.76 -0.89 -3.49
CA VAL A 23 -5.14 -1.23 -3.14
C VAL A 23 -6.05 -0.60 -4.17
N VAL A 24 -6.75 -1.44 -4.92
CA VAL A 24 -7.74 -1.03 -5.90
C VAL A 24 -9.13 -1.17 -5.30
N ARG A 25 -9.95 -0.14 -5.45
CA ARG A 25 -11.36 -0.12 -5.05
C ARG A 25 -12.13 0.63 -6.13
N LYS A 26 -13.26 0.08 -6.55
CA LYS A 26 -14.15 0.72 -7.53
C LYS A 26 -14.54 2.12 -7.04
N LYS A 27 -14.29 3.16 -7.84
CA LYS A 27 -14.45 4.58 -7.46
C LYS A 27 -13.67 4.94 -6.18
N GLY A 28 -12.58 4.23 -5.93
CA GLY A 28 -11.81 4.31 -4.69
C GLY A 28 -10.68 5.32 -4.74
N GLY A 29 -10.29 5.78 -5.92
CA GLY A 29 -9.32 6.84 -6.08
C GLY A 29 -9.79 8.16 -5.50
N TYR A 30 -8.82 8.97 -5.10
CA TYR A 30 -9.07 10.33 -4.65
C TYR A 30 -9.80 11.12 -5.74
N ALA A 31 -10.89 11.79 -5.35
CA ALA A 31 -11.82 12.51 -6.24
C ALA A 31 -12.52 11.67 -7.34
N GLY A 32 -12.50 10.33 -7.26
CA GLY A 32 -13.17 9.46 -8.23
C GLY A 32 -12.49 9.40 -9.61
N GLY A 33 -11.27 9.93 -9.74
CA GLY A 33 -10.53 9.97 -11.00
C GLY A 33 -9.83 8.66 -11.38
N ASN A 34 -9.76 7.69 -10.47
CA ASN A 34 -9.29 6.33 -10.74
C ASN A 34 -9.82 5.34 -9.68
N ASP A 35 -9.46 4.06 -9.81
CA ASP A 35 -9.79 3.01 -8.84
C ASP A 35 -8.67 2.75 -7.82
N ARG A 36 -7.58 3.52 -7.82
CA ARG A 36 -6.43 3.29 -6.94
C ARG A 36 -6.63 4.02 -5.61
N PHE A 37 -7.06 3.29 -4.60
CA PHE A 37 -7.28 3.81 -3.26
C PHE A 37 -5.97 4.03 -2.49
N ILE A 38 -5.02 3.10 -2.63
CA ILE A 38 -3.66 3.22 -2.08
C ILE A 38 -2.69 2.82 -3.20
N ASP A 39 -1.69 3.64 -3.47
CA ASP A 39 -0.57 3.32 -4.36
C ASP A 39 0.69 3.89 -3.68
N LEU A 40 1.39 3.04 -2.91
CA LEU A 40 2.60 3.39 -2.19
C LEU A 40 3.76 2.57 -2.70
N ARG A 41 4.91 3.21 -2.90
CA ARG A 41 6.13 2.58 -3.39
C ARG A 41 7.32 3.06 -2.58
N VAL A 42 8.21 2.13 -2.30
CA VAL A 42 9.55 2.35 -1.79
C VAL A 42 10.46 1.70 -2.82
N ASP A 43 11.22 2.51 -3.55
CA ASP A 43 12.02 2.02 -4.69
C ASP A 43 13.46 1.68 -4.30
N ASP A 44 14.03 2.39 -3.31
CA ASP A 44 15.35 2.09 -2.73
C ASP A 44 15.39 2.44 -1.24
N HIS A 45 15.40 1.41 -0.38
CA HIS A 45 15.55 1.57 1.07
C HIS A 45 16.20 0.32 1.67
N LYS A 46 17.01 0.48 2.72
CA LYS A 46 17.65 -0.66 3.43
C LYS A 46 16.65 -1.60 4.09
N THR A 47 15.46 -1.09 4.40
CA THR A 47 14.35 -1.80 5.06
C THR A 47 13.01 -1.39 4.43
N PRO A 48 12.76 -1.75 3.17
CA PRO A 48 11.69 -1.15 2.36
C PRO A 48 10.31 -1.54 2.88
N ILE A 49 10.17 -2.71 3.50
CA ILE A 49 8.92 -3.14 4.15
C ILE A 49 8.60 -2.25 5.35
N VAL A 50 9.59 -1.95 6.19
CA VAL A 50 9.40 -1.08 7.37
C VAL A 50 9.02 0.33 6.91
N GLU A 51 9.69 0.82 5.88
CA GLU A 51 9.39 2.13 5.31
C GLU A 51 8.01 2.18 4.66
N LEU A 52 7.60 1.14 3.93
CA LEU A 52 6.27 1.03 3.34
C LEU A 52 5.18 1.05 4.43
N LEU A 53 5.41 0.41 5.58
CA LEU A 53 4.49 0.47 6.73
C LEU A 53 4.42 1.86 7.35
N ARG A 54 5.54 2.59 7.42
CA ARG A 54 5.57 3.99 7.85
C ARG A 54 4.75 4.87 6.90
N LEU A 55 4.95 4.73 5.59
CA LEU A 55 4.18 5.45 4.57
C LEU A 55 2.69 5.13 4.67
N LEU A 56 2.32 3.88 4.89
CA LEU A 56 0.92 3.47 5.09
C LEU A 56 0.32 4.12 6.34
N SER A 57 1.06 4.22 7.44
CA SER A 57 0.60 4.90 8.67
C SER A 57 0.34 6.39 8.42
N ILE A 58 1.23 7.07 7.71
CA ILE A 58 1.06 8.48 7.33
C ILE A 58 -0.15 8.64 6.39
N HIS A 59 -0.29 7.78 5.39
CA HIS A 59 -1.43 7.77 4.48
C HIS A 59 -2.76 7.65 5.24
N LYS A 60 -2.86 6.69 6.17
CA LYS A 60 -4.05 6.51 7.03
C LYS A 60 -4.39 7.75 7.86
N LYS A 61 -3.37 8.46 8.36
CA LYS A 61 -3.58 9.71 9.11
C LYS A 61 -4.06 10.84 8.21
N MET A 62 -3.44 11.03 7.05
CA MET A 62 -3.80 12.08 6.09
C MET A 62 -5.21 11.87 5.51
N PHE A 63 -5.57 10.61 5.24
CA PHE A 63 -6.82 10.25 4.58
C PHE A 63 -7.81 9.55 5.51
N ARG A 64 -7.79 9.92 6.81
CA ARG A 64 -8.59 9.26 7.85
C ARG A 64 -10.06 9.09 7.46
N ARG A 65 -10.69 10.14 6.92
CA ARG A 65 -12.10 10.10 6.47
C ARG A 65 -12.36 9.08 5.34
N ALA A 66 -11.41 8.91 4.42
CA ALA A 66 -11.53 7.96 3.32
C ALA A 66 -11.34 6.50 3.77
N HIS A 67 -10.63 6.30 4.89
CA HIS A 67 -10.49 5.01 5.57
C HIS A 67 -11.67 4.70 6.51
N GLU A 68 -12.30 5.72 7.11
CA GLU A 68 -13.48 5.57 7.97
C GLU A 68 -14.76 5.33 7.17
N ASN A 69 -14.93 5.99 6.02
CA ASN A 69 -16.07 5.83 5.13
C ASN A 69 -15.66 5.17 3.81
N PRO A 70 -15.61 3.83 3.75
CA PRO A 70 -15.51 3.16 2.47
C PRO A 70 -16.77 3.50 1.63
N PRO A 71 -16.63 3.82 0.34
CA PRO A 71 -17.75 4.01 -0.56
C PRO A 71 -18.56 2.73 -0.54
N LYS A 72 -19.89 2.88 -0.46
CA LYS A 72 -20.81 1.76 -0.49
C LYS A 72 -20.50 0.95 -1.74
N ALA A 73 -20.23 -0.35 -1.55
CA ALA A 73 -20.25 -1.29 -2.65
C ALA A 73 -21.67 -1.23 -3.24
N GLY A 74 -21.79 -0.55 -4.38
CA GLY A 74 -23.01 -0.57 -5.18
C GLY A 74 -23.08 -1.84 -5.99
#